data_AF-G4XN46-F1
#
_entry.id   AF-G4XN46-F1
#
_cell.length_a   1.000
_cell.length_b   1.000
_cell.length_c   1.000
_cell.angle_alpha   90.00
_cell.angle_beta   90.00
_cell.angle_gamma   90.00
#
_symmetry.space_group_name_H-M   'P 1'
#
loop_
_entity.id
_entity.type
_entity.pdbx_description
1 polymer ?
#
loop_
_entity_poly.entity_id
_entity_poly.type
_entity_poly.pdbx_seq_one_letter_code
_entity_poly.pdbx_strand_id
1 'polypeptide(L)'
;MRDSNNNNASGFLWQSFDYPTDTLLPEMKLGYDLKKGLNRFLTSWRSLDDPSRGDYSYKLEPRRLPEFYLFNDDFRVHRSGPWNGVRFSGIPEDKLSYMIYNFFENSEEAAYTFLMTNNSFYSRLKISSSGYLQRLTWTPSSFVWNLFWSSPVNTQCDLYMACGPYSYCDVNTSPMCNCFQGFMPWDKQQWELRKPSGGCIRRTRLSCSGDSFTRMKNMKLPDTTMATVDRSIDVKECEKRCLSDCNCTAFANADIRDGGTGCVIWTGDLEDIRTYHAEGQDLYVRLAA
;
A
#
# COMPACT_ATOMS: atom_id res chain seq x y z
N MET A 1 7.97 -31.48 -2.72
CA MET A 1 8.74 -32.71 -2.43
C MET A 1 8.80 -32.88 -0.91
N ARG A 2 8.62 -34.09 -0.36
CA ARG A 2 8.67 -34.36 1.09
C ARG A 2 9.92 -35.16 1.42
N ASP A 3 10.43 -34.98 2.63
CA ASP A 3 11.53 -35.79 3.16
C ASP A 3 11.02 -37.21 3.48
N SER A 4 11.75 -38.24 3.07
CA SER A 4 11.39 -39.64 3.29
C SER A 4 11.60 -40.10 4.74
N ASN A 5 12.40 -39.39 5.53
CA ASN A 5 12.81 -39.81 6.88
C ASN A 5 12.11 -39.06 8.03
N ASN A 6 11.07 -38.27 7.75
CA ASN A 6 10.42 -37.45 8.77
C ASN A 6 8.90 -37.74 8.83
N ASN A 7 8.45 -38.39 9.91
CA ASN A 7 7.02 -38.67 10.17
C ASN A 7 6.19 -37.42 10.52
N ASN A 8 6.76 -36.22 10.40
CA ASN A 8 6.07 -34.96 10.63
C ASN A 8 5.42 -34.46 9.33
N ALA A 9 4.09 -34.31 9.33
CA ALA A 9 3.29 -33.98 8.15
C ALA A 9 3.64 -32.64 7.45
N SER A 10 4.48 -31.81 8.08
CA SER A 10 4.91 -30.48 7.64
C SER A 10 6.33 -30.41 7.03
N GLY A 11 7.06 -31.54 6.93
CA GLY A 11 8.43 -31.59 6.41
C GLY A 11 8.55 -31.56 4.89
N PHE A 12 8.18 -30.44 4.25
CA PHE A 12 8.37 -30.26 2.81
C PHE A 12 9.81 -29.79 2.48
N LEU A 13 10.48 -30.50 1.58
CA LEU A 13 11.78 -30.12 1.02
C LEU A 13 11.68 -28.96 0.02
N TRP A 14 10.58 -28.90 -0.74
CA TRP A 14 10.33 -27.88 -1.74
C TRP A 14 8.82 -27.74 -2.01
N GLN A 15 8.37 -26.51 -2.27
CA GLN A 15 6.99 -26.15 -2.59
C GLN A 15 6.95 -25.14 -3.73
N SER A 16 6.06 -25.34 -4.71
CA SER A 16 5.82 -24.35 -5.78
C SER A 16 5.28 -23.04 -5.23
N PHE A 17 4.57 -23.07 -4.11
CA PHE A 17 4.05 -21.88 -3.43
C PHE A 17 5.16 -20.94 -2.94
N ASP A 18 6.38 -21.43 -2.75
CA ASP A 18 7.56 -20.61 -2.42
C ASP A 18 8.14 -19.89 -3.66
N TYR A 19 7.74 -20.28 -4.88
CA TYR A 19 8.26 -19.74 -6.14
C TYR A 19 7.12 -19.40 -7.12
N PRO A 20 6.27 -18.41 -6.78
CA PRO A 20 5.18 -17.98 -7.65
C PRO A 20 5.69 -17.39 -8.98
N THR A 21 4.85 -17.48 -10.02
CA THR A 21 5.07 -16.82 -11.31
C THR A 21 4.36 -15.47 -11.33
N ASP A 22 3.27 -15.33 -12.08
CA ASP A 22 2.48 -14.11 -12.23
C ASP A 22 1.19 -14.13 -11.39
N THR A 23 0.91 -15.23 -10.70
CA THR A 23 -0.39 -15.51 -10.09
C THR A 23 -0.26 -15.90 -8.62
N LEU A 24 -1.12 -15.33 -7.77
CA LEU A 24 -1.39 -15.78 -6.41
C LEU A 24 -2.74 -16.51 -6.37
N LEU A 25 -2.71 -17.77 -5.95
CA LEU A 25 -3.88 -18.62 -5.72
C LEU A 25 -4.32 -18.58 -4.25
N PRO A 26 -5.51 -19.11 -3.91
CA PRO A 26 -5.90 -19.28 -2.51
C PRO A 26 -4.83 -20.05 -1.72
N GLU A 27 -4.68 -19.74 -0.43
CA GLU A 27 -3.71 -20.33 0.51
C GLU A 27 -2.23 -19.99 0.26
N MET A 28 -1.87 -19.49 -0.92
CA MET A 28 -0.53 -18.99 -1.17
C MET A 28 -0.23 -17.76 -0.32
N LYS A 29 1.05 -17.55 -0.02
CA LYS A 29 1.56 -16.40 0.73
C LYS A 29 2.31 -15.47 -0.20
N LEU A 30 1.90 -14.21 -0.25
CA LEU A 30 2.57 -13.15 -0.97
C LEU A 30 3.27 -12.22 0.01
N GLY A 31 4.60 -12.15 -0.03
CA GLY A 31 5.41 -11.42 0.94
C GLY A 31 6.55 -12.26 1.51
N TYR A 32 7.04 -11.86 2.67
CA TYR A 32 8.27 -12.39 3.27
C TYR A 32 8.04 -13.54 4.23
N ASP A 33 8.85 -14.58 4.06
CA ASP A 33 9.23 -15.55 5.09
C ASP A 33 10.47 -15.03 5.82
N LEU A 34 10.33 -14.62 7.08
CA LEU A 34 11.44 -14.04 7.83
C LEU A 34 12.44 -15.13 8.28
N LYS A 35 11.98 -16.37 8.47
CA LYS A 35 12.85 -17.50 8.87
C LYS A 35 13.73 -17.95 7.71
N LYS A 36 13.19 -18.01 6.50
CA LYS A 36 13.93 -18.41 5.28
C LYS A 36 14.64 -17.25 4.58
N GLY A 37 14.32 -15.99 4.92
CA GLY A 37 14.77 -14.82 4.19
C GLY A 37 14.24 -14.75 2.75
N LEU A 38 13.09 -15.37 2.49
CA LEU A 38 12.52 -15.52 1.15
C LEU A 38 11.38 -14.53 0.92
N ASN A 39 11.48 -13.69 -0.11
CA ASN A 39 10.36 -12.87 -0.58
C ASN A 39 9.62 -13.60 -1.70
N ARG A 40 8.35 -13.96 -1.47
CA ARG A 40 7.45 -14.51 -2.47
C ARG A 40 6.72 -13.36 -3.15
N PHE A 41 6.97 -13.15 -4.44
CA PHE A 41 6.42 -12.03 -5.19
C PHE A 41 6.00 -12.43 -6.60
N LEU A 42 5.12 -11.64 -7.23
CA LEU A 42 4.65 -11.94 -8.58
C LEU A 42 5.51 -11.25 -9.62
N THR A 43 5.75 -11.92 -10.75
CA THR A 43 6.42 -11.36 -11.93
C THR A 43 5.56 -11.62 -13.15
N SER A 44 5.31 -10.60 -13.97
CA SER A 44 4.46 -10.74 -15.14
C SER A 44 5.09 -11.66 -16.19
N TRP A 45 4.22 -12.22 -17.02
CA TRP A 45 4.65 -12.74 -18.31
C TRP A 45 5.13 -11.60 -19.20
N ARG A 46 6.00 -11.92 -20.15
CA ARG A 46 6.49 -10.97 -21.15
C ARG A 46 5.38 -10.50 -22.08
N SER A 47 4.51 -11.41 -22.49
CA SER A 47 3.33 -11.10 -23.30
C SER A 47 2.20 -12.09 -23.02
N LEU A 48 1.08 -11.98 -23.73
CA LEU A 48 -0.04 -12.91 -23.58
C LEU A 48 0.33 -14.36 -23.98
N ASP A 49 1.26 -14.51 -24.93
CA ASP A 49 1.65 -15.80 -25.51
C ASP A 49 3.05 -16.26 -25.11
N ASP A 50 3.84 -15.40 -24.43
CA ASP A 50 5.18 -15.70 -23.94
C ASP A 50 5.22 -15.71 -22.40
N PRO A 51 5.23 -16.89 -21.75
CA PRO A 51 5.25 -17.02 -20.29
C PRO A 51 6.63 -16.77 -19.68
N SER A 52 7.63 -16.40 -20.49
CA SER A 52 8.92 -15.97 -19.96
C SER A 52 8.76 -14.70 -19.11
N ARG A 53 9.79 -14.43 -18.30
CA ARG A 53 9.82 -13.30 -17.38
C ARG A 53 9.65 -11.98 -18.15
N GLY A 54 8.61 -11.23 -17.80
CA GLY A 54 8.40 -9.84 -18.23
C GLY A 54 8.97 -8.82 -17.25
N ASP A 55 8.67 -7.56 -17.52
CA ASP A 55 9.33 -6.42 -16.89
C ASP A 55 8.65 -6.00 -15.57
N TYR A 56 7.39 -6.40 -15.36
CA TYR A 56 6.65 -5.99 -14.18
C TYR A 56 6.77 -6.99 -13.04
N SER A 57 6.92 -6.47 -11.82
CA SER A 57 6.88 -7.30 -10.60
C SER A 57 6.12 -6.62 -9.46
N TYR A 58 5.43 -7.41 -8.64
CA TYR A 58 4.64 -6.93 -7.51
C TYR A 58 5.16 -7.56 -6.22
N LYS A 59 5.83 -6.74 -5.41
CA LYS A 59 6.69 -7.17 -4.29
C LYS A 59 6.33 -6.45 -3.01
N LEU A 60 6.37 -7.15 -1.89
CA LEU A 60 6.37 -6.51 -0.58
C LEU A 60 7.77 -5.94 -0.32
N GLU A 61 7.86 -4.76 0.29
CA GLU A 61 9.11 -4.26 0.88
C GLU A 61 9.07 -4.45 2.42
N PRO A 62 10.09 -5.10 3.02
CA PRO A 62 10.09 -5.46 4.44
C PRO A 62 10.62 -4.26 5.25
N ARG A 63 9.74 -3.32 5.53
CA ARG A 63 10.02 -2.12 6.33
C ARG A 63 9.38 -2.23 7.71
N ARG A 64 9.55 -1.20 8.55
CA ARG A 64 8.85 -1.11 9.85
C ARG A 64 7.32 -1.17 9.69
N LEU A 65 6.81 -0.63 8.59
CA LEU A 65 5.43 -0.77 8.18
C LEU A 65 5.43 -1.25 6.72
N PRO A 66 5.23 -2.56 6.47
CA PRO A 66 5.37 -3.15 5.14
C PRO A 66 4.39 -2.59 4.12
N GLU A 67 4.85 -2.46 2.88
CA GLU A 67 4.05 -1.95 1.77
C GLU A 67 4.32 -2.75 0.50
N PHE A 68 3.30 -2.92 -0.32
CA PHE A 68 3.49 -3.49 -1.66
C PHE A 68 3.76 -2.41 -2.69
N TYR A 69 4.64 -2.75 -3.62
CA TYR A 69 4.98 -1.94 -4.78
C TYR A 69 4.87 -2.77 -6.05
N LEU A 70 4.33 -2.12 -7.08
CA LEU A 70 4.43 -2.54 -8.46
C LEU A 70 5.64 -1.86 -9.08
N PHE A 71 6.54 -2.66 -9.62
CA PHE A 71 7.73 -2.22 -10.32
C PHE A 71 7.61 -2.50 -11.82
N ASN A 72 8.21 -1.63 -12.62
CA ASN A 72 8.63 -1.90 -13.98
C ASN A 72 10.17 -1.91 -13.98
N ASP A 73 10.76 -3.08 -14.15
CA ASP A 73 12.15 -3.36 -13.80
C ASP A 73 12.48 -2.90 -12.37
N ASP A 74 13.27 -1.84 -12.23
CA ASP A 74 13.67 -1.25 -10.96
C ASP A 74 12.88 0.03 -10.60
N PHE A 75 12.00 0.50 -11.49
CA PHE A 75 11.22 1.72 -11.28
C PHE A 75 9.89 1.41 -10.57
N ARG A 76 9.62 2.10 -9.45
CA ARG A 76 8.33 2.04 -8.76
C ARG A 76 7.26 2.74 -9.60
N VAL A 77 6.26 1.99 -10.04
CA VAL A 77 5.14 2.50 -10.87
C VAL A 77 3.92 2.79 -10.01
N HIS A 78 3.64 1.95 -9.01
CA HIS A 78 2.49 2.11 -8.12
C HIS A 78 2.84 1.57 -6.73
N ARG A 79 2.32 2.22 -5.69
CA ARG A 79 2.41 1.79 -4.29
C ARG A 79 1.02 1.46 -3.77
N SER A 80 0.82 0.24 -3.29
CA SER A 80 -0.45 -0.16 -2.67
C SER A 80 -0.57 0.30 -1.22
N GLY A 81 0.55 0.74 -0.63
CA GLY A 81 0.62 1.33 0.69
C GLY A 81 0.51 0.31 1.82
N PRO A 82 0.46 0.76 3.08
CA PRO A 82 0.44 -0.14 4.22
C PRO A 82 -0.91 -0.83 4.41
N TRP A 83 -0.88 -1.97 5.10
CA TRP A 83 -2.07 -2.64 5.62
C TRP A 83 -2.64 -1.85 6.81
N ASN A 84 -3.92 -1.49 6.74
CA ASN A 84 -4.59 -0.68 7.78
C ASN A 84 -5.46 -1.50 8.74
N GLY A 85 -5.27 -2.82 8.80
CA GLY A 85 -6.09 -3.73 9.60
C GLY A 85 -7.26 -4.35 8.85
N VAL A 86 -7.69 -3.74 7.75
CA VAL A 86 -8.81 -4.20 6.92
C VAL A 86 -8.42 -4.42 5.47
N ARG A 87 -7.56 -3.56 4.91
CA ARG A 87 -7.13 -3.57 3.51
C ARG A 87 -5.81 -2.84 3.33
N PHE A 88 -5.23 -2.92 2.13
CA PHE A 88 -4.13 -2.04 1.74
C PHE A 88 -4.67 -0.66 1.35
N SER A 89 -4.04 0.40 1.85
CA SER A 89 -4.54 1.78 1.70
C SER A 89 -4.75 2.25 0.26
N GLY A 90 -3.99 1.69 -0.69
CA GLY A 90 -4.03 2.00 -2.12
C GLY A 90 -4.94 1.10 -2.97
N ILE A 91 -5.63 0.13 -2.35
CA ILE A 91 -6.55 -0.81 -3.04
C ILE A 91 -7.87 -0.87 -2.25
N PRO A 92 -8.76 0.12 -2.40
CA PRO A 92 -9.98 0.22 -1.59
C PRO A 92 -11.07 -0.83 -1.92
N GLU A 93 -11.04 -1.45 -3.11
CA GLU A 93 -12.12 -2.28 -3.67
C GLU A 93 -12.20 -3.74 -3.15
N ASP A 94 -11.42 -4.14 -2.15
CA ASP A 94 -11.21 -5.57 -1.84
C ASP A 94 -12.34 -6.24 -1.02
N LYS A 95 -13.55 -5.68 -0.92
CA LYS A 95 -14.65 -6.29 -0.13
C LYS A 95 -15.45 -7.30 -0.94
N LEU A 96 -15.07 -8.58 -0.84
CA LEU A 96 -15.71 -9.69 -1.56
C LEU A 96 -16.28 -10.73 -0.58
N SER A 97 -17.56 -11.09 -0.72
CA SER A 97 -18.27 -11.98 0.21
C SER A 97 -17.94 -13.47 0.07
N TYR A 98 -17.37 -13.88 -1.06
CA TYR A 98 -17.04 -15.28 -1.37
C TYR A 98 -15.61 -15.68 -0.97
N MET A 99 -14.87 -14.77 -0.33
CA MET A 99 -13.51 -15.00 0.12
C MET A 99 -13.20 -14.21 1.38
N ILE A 100 -12.20 -14.68 2.13
CA ILE A 100 -11.57 -13.94 3.22
C ILE A 100 -10.11 -13.72 2.89
N TYR A 101 -9.54 -12.63 3.38
CA TYR A 101 -8.14 -12.32 3.18
C TYR A 101 -7.58 -11.70 4.44
N ASN A 102 -6.28 -11.85 4.62
CA ASN A 102 -5.58 -11.32 5.78
C ASN A 102 -4.15 -10.96 5.42
N PHE A 103 -3.58 -10.06 6.20
CA PHE A 103 -2.16 -9.75 6.19
C PHE A 103 -1.56 -10.15 7.54
N PHE A 104 -0.65 -11.11 7.50
CA PHE A 104 0.11 -11.52 8.67
C PHE A 104 1.36 -10.64 8.77
N GLU A 105 1.61 -10.10 9.96
CA GLU A 105 2.82 -9.36 10.29
C GLU A 105 3.24 -9.77 11.70
N ASN A 106 4.14 -10.75 11.79
CA ASN A 106 4.64 -11.29 13.05
C ASN A 106 6.13 -11.64 12.93
N SER A 107 6.71 -12.26 13.95
CA SER A 107 8.13 -12.61 13.99
C SER A 107 8.55 -13.68 12.98
N GLU A 108 7.61 -14.38 12.35
CA GLU A 108 7.88 -15.45 11.38
C GLU A 108 7.66 -15.00 9.94
N GLU A 109 6.67 -14.14 9.70
CA GLU A 109 6.30 -13.72 8.34
C GLU A 109 5.62 -12.35 8.28
N ALA A 110 5.78 -11.72 7.12
CA ALA A 110 5.04 -10.55 6.68
C ALA A 110 4.40 -10.86 5.31
N ALA A 111 3.16 -11.35 5.28
CA ALA A 111 2.57 -11.89 4.06
C ALA A 111 1.05 -11.71 3.96
N TYR A 112 0.58 -11.41 2.76
CA TYR A 112 -0.81 -11.44 2.37
C TYR A 112 -1.23 -12.85 1.93
N THR A 113 -2.42 -13.26 2.30
CA THR A 113 -3.07 -14.46 1.77
C THR A 113 -4.58 -14.28 1.69
N PHE A 114 -5.22 -15.12 0.88
CA PHE A 114 -6.67 -15.19 0.81
C PHE A 114 -7.14 -16.63 0.70
N LEU A 115 -8.35 -16.89 1.18
CA LEU A 115 -9.02 -18.18 1.18
C LEU A 115 -10.42 -18.03 0.59
N MET A 116 -10.87 -19.04 -0.15
CA MET A 116 -12.23 -19.08 -0.67
C MET A 116 -13.17 -19.59 0.42
N THR A 117 -14.29 -18.89 0.64
CA THR A 117 -15.37 -19.38 1.53
C THR A 117 -16.42 -20.16 0.75
N ASN A 118 -16.48 -19.96 -0.57
CA ASN A 118 -17.34 -20.70 -1.46
C ASN A 118 -16.52 -21.37 -2.57
N ASN A 119 -16.46 -22.71 -2.50
CA ASN A 119 -15.64 -23.54 -3.37
C ASN A 119 -16.15 -23.65 -4.82
N SER A 120 -17.36 -23.14 -5.11
CA SER A 120 -17.90 -23.07 -6.48
C SER A 120 -17.30 -21.92 -7.29
N PHE A 121 -16.62 -20.97 -6.64
CA PHE A 121 -15.92 -19.88 -7.31
C PHE A 121 -14.42 -20.15 -7.35
N TYR A 122 -13.77 -19.76 -8.44
CA TYR A 122 -12.32 -19.69 -8.50
C TYR A 122 -11.91 -18.22 -8.54
N SER A 123 -11.01 -17.80 -7.66
CA SER A 123 -10.46 -16.43 -7.66
C SER A 123 -8.95 -16.47 -7.56
N ARG A 124 -8.30 -15.50 -8.21
CA ARG A 124 -6.83 -15.35 -8.21
C ARG A 124 -6.43 -13.89 -8.33
N LEU A 125 -5.28 -13.54 -7.78
CA LEU A 125 -4.59 -12.31 -8.15
C LEU A 125 -3.60 -12.63 -9.26
N LYS A 126 -3.58 -11.82 -10.32
CA LYS A 126 -2.65 -11.95 -11.44
C LYS A 126 -2.04 -10.60 -11.74
N ILE A 127 -0.73 -10.55 -11.98
CA ILE A 127 -0.10 -9.39 -12.63
C ILE A 127 -0.16 -9.58 -14.16
N SER A 128 -0.73 -8.61 -14.88
CA SER A 128 -0.80 -8.64 -16.35
C SER A 128 0.54 -8.25 -16.97
N SER A 129 0.76 -8.62 -18.23
CA SER A 129 1.95 -8.21 -19.01
C SER A 129 2.04 -6.70 -19.23
N SER A 130 0.94 -5.98 -18.99
CA SER A 130 0.89 -4.51 -19.09
C SER A 130 1.06 -3.81 -17.73
N GLY A 131 1.43 -4.55 -16.68
CA GLY A 131 1.70 -3.95 -15.36
C GLY A 131 0.46 -3.59 -14.56
N TYR A 132 -0.58 -4.44 -14.57
CA TYR A 132 -1.73 -4.28 -13.68
C TYR A 132 -1.85 -5.48 -12.77
N LEU A 133 -1.98 -5.25 -11.47
CA LEU A 133 -2.43 -6.29 -10.53
C LEU A 133 -3.95 -6.41 -10.64
N GLN A 134 -4.45 -7.60 -10.91
CA GLN A 134 -5.85 -7.84 -11.19
C GLN A 134 -6.40 -8.95 -10.31
N ARG A 135 -7.57 -8.73 -9.73
CA ARG A 135 -8.37 -9.83 -9.16
C ARG A 135 -9.33 -10.36 -10.23
N LEU A 136 -9.13 -11.62 -10.58
CA LEU A 136 -9.92 -12.33 -11.56
C LEU A 136 -10.73 -13.41 -10.86
N THR A 137 -12.04 -13.47 -11.13
CA THR A 137 -12.92 -14.50 -10.56
C THR A 137 -13.76 -15.17 -11.65
N TRP A 138 -13.76 -16.50 -11.62
CA TRP A 138 -14.59 -17.36 -12.42
C TRP A 138 -15.81 -17.79 -11.61
N THR A 139 -16.99 -17.59 -12.18
CA THR A 139 -18.27 -18.04 -11.61
C THR A 139 -18.84 -19.17 -12.46
N PRO A 140 -19.64 -20.10 -11.90
CA PRO A 140 -20.25 -21.18 -12.67
C PRO A 140 -21.14 -20.68 -13.83
N SER A 141 -21.71 -19.48 -13.68
CA SER A 141 -22.53 -18.82 -14.70
C SER A 141 -21.74 -18.06 -15.77
N SER A 142 -20.42 -17.89 -15.59
CA SER A 142 -19.57 -17.13 -16.50
C SER A 142 -18.77 -18.07 -17.40
N PHE A 143 -18.59 -17.68 -18.66
CA PHE A 143 -17.71 -18.35 -19.61
C PHE A 143 -16.31 -17.72 -19.68
N VAL A 144 -16.04 -16.71 -18.85
CA VAL A 144 -14.78 -15.96 -18.83
C VAL A 144 -14.35 -15.62 -17.39
N TRP A 145 -13.06 -15.30 -17.23
CA TRP A 145 -12.55 -14.69 -16.00
C TRP A 145 -13.06 -13.25 -15.90
N ASN A 146 -13.88 -12.97 -14.89
CA ASN A 146 -14.38 -11.62 -14.65
C ASN A 146 -13.31 -10.81 -13.92
N LEU A 147 -12.99 -9.63 -14.45
CA LEU A 147 -12.14 -8.66 -13.78
C LEU A 147 -12.94 -7.95 -12.68
N PHE A 148 -12.67 -8.28 -11.41
CA PHE A 148 -13.35 -7.67 -10.27
C PHE A 148 -12.74 -6.31 -9.91
N TRP A 149 -11.42 -6.23 -9.90
CA TRP A 149 -10.69 -4.97 -9.75
C TRP A 149 -9.31 -5.08 -10.39
N SER A 150 -8.73 -3.93 -10.71
CA SER A 150 -7.37 -3.77 -11.22
C SER A 150 -6.67 -2.62 -10.52
N SER A 151 -5.40 -2.77 -10.17
CA SER A 151 -4.57 -1.69 -9.62
C SER A 151 -3.28 -1.54 -10.44
N PRO A 152 -2.84 -0.30 -10.76
CA PRO A 152 -3.49 0.98 -10.46
C PRO A 152 -4.84 1.16 -11.20
N VAL A 153 -5.83 1.77 -10.55
CA VAL A 153 -7.18 1.99 -11.12
C VAL A 153 -7.19 3.26 -11.98
N ASN A 154 -6.62 4.33 -11.44
CA ASN A 154 -6.56 5.64 -12.04
C ASN A 154 -5.10 6.02 -12.31
N THR A 155 -4.72 6.08 -13.58
CA THR A 155 -3.34 6.39 -14.01
C THR A 155 -2.92 7.84 -13.73
N GLN A 156 -3.79 8.69 -13.19
CA GLN A 156 -3.45 10.06 -12.82
C GLN A 156 -3.08 10.20 -11.35
N CYS A 157 -3.72 9.44 -10.44
CA CYS A 157 -3.48 9.54 -9.00
C CYS A 157 -2.88 8.29 -8.35
N ASP A 158 -2.95 7.12 -9.00
CA ASP A 158 -2.39 5.88 -8.44
C ASP A 158 -0.95 5.64 -8.88
N LEU A 159 -0.44 6.38 -9.86
CA LEU A 159 0.97 6.34 -10.21
C LEU A 159 1.80 6.88 -9.05
N TYR A 160 2.91 6.20 -8.79
CA TYR A 160 3.80 6.54 -7.69
C TYR A 160 4.33 7.97 -7.84
N MET A 161 4.16 8.78 -6.80
CA MET A 161 4.56 10.19 -6.77
C MET A 161 3.94 11.02 -7.90
N ALA A 162 2.69 10.75 -8.28
CA ALA A 162 1.95 11.56 -9.26
C ALA A 162 1.90 13.06 -8.89
N CYS A 163 1.88 13.35 -7.59
CA CYS A 163 2.05 14.69 -7.04
C CYS A 163 3.31 14.74 -6.17
N GLY A 164 3.99 15.88 -6.18
CA GLY A 164 5.21 16.08 -5.40
C GLY A 164 4.99 16.13 -3.88
N PRO A 165 6.06 16.28 -3.09
CA PRO A 165 6.00 16.30 -1.62
C PRO A 165 4.99 17.30 -1.05
N TYR A 166 4.39 16.94 0.08
CA TYR A 166 3.38 17.75 0.80
C TYR A 166 2.17 18.19 -0.03
N SER A 167 1.85 17.39 -1.05
CA SER A 167 0.65 17.53 -1.85
C SER A 167 -0.05 16.17 -1.99
N TYR A 168 -1.34 16.20 -2.33
CA TYR A 168 -2.12 14.99 -2.57
C TYR A 168 -2.84 15.07 -3.90
N CYS A 169 -3.04 13.91 -4.52
CA CYS A 169 -3.84 13.79 -5.73
C CYS A 169 -5.33 13.61 -5.40
N ASP A 170 -6.18 14.41 -6.03
CA ASP A 170 -7.64 14.30 -6.00
C ASP A 170 -8.20 14.33 -7.44
N VAL A 171 -8.75 13.18 -7.84
CA VAL A 171 -9.35 12.96 -9.17
C VAL A 171 -10.52 13.90 -9.47
N ASN A 172 -11.10 14.54 -8.45
CA ASN A 172 -12.26 15.43 -8.60
C ASN A 172 -11.85 16.91 -8.74
N THR A 173 -10.56 17.21 -8.71
CA THR A 173 -10.04 18.59 -8.76
C THR A 173 -9.25 18.87 -10.03
N SER A 174 -9.18 20.15 -10.41
CA SER A 174 -8.39 20.63 -11.56
C SER A 174 -7.66 21.92 -11.16
N PRO A 175 -6.33 21.90 -10.94
CA PRO A 175 -5.42 20.77 -11.11
C PRO A 175 -5.65 19.64 -10.09
N MET A 176 -5.26 18.41 -10.45
CA MET A 176 -5.48 17.21 -9.61
C MET A 176 -4.60 17.19 -8.35
N CYS A 177 -3.42 17.81 -8.41
CA CYS A 177 -2.53 17.92 -7.26
C CYS A 177 -2.90 19.14 -6.42
N ASN A 178 -3.08 18.92 -5.13
CA ASN A 178 -3.49 19.92 -4.16
C ASN A 178 -2.45 20.00 -3.03
N CYS A 179 -2.00 21.20 -2.69
CA CYS A 179 -1.19 21.37 -1.49
C CYS A 179 -2.02 21.07 -0.25
N PHE A 180 -1.36 20.59 0.81
CA PHE A 180 -2.02 20.48 2.11
C PHE A 180 -2.51 21.84 2.62
N GLN A 181 -3.53 21.81 3.47
CA GLN A 181 -3.93 23.00 4.21
C GLN A 181 -2.73 23.55 4.98
N GLY A 182 -2.46 24.86 4.86
CA GLY A 182 -1.29 25.50 5.47
C GLY A 182 0.00 25.44 4.63
N PHE A 183 -0.05 24.84 3.44
CA PHE A 183 1.07 24.78 2.50
C PHE A 183 0.81 25.64 1.25
N MET A 184 1.86 25.90 0.48
CA MET A 184 1.82 26.60 -0.81
C MET A 184 2.78 25.94 -1.80
N PRO A 185 2.54 26.06 -3.12
CA PRO A 185 3.45 25.49 -4.11
C PRO A 185 4.87 26.00 -3.92
N TRP A 186 5.86 25.11 -4.04
CA TRP A 186 7.28 25.50 -4.00
C TRP A 186 7.62 26.47 -5.14
N ASP A 187 7.17 26.15 -6.34
CA ASP A 187 7.27 26.99 -7.53
C ASP A 187 5.88 27.25 -8.10
N LYS A 188 5.41 28.49 -7.93
CA LYS A 188 4.08 28.91 -8.39
C LYS A 188 3.93 28.83 -9.90
N GLN A 189 4.99 29.17 -10.67
CA GLN A 189 4.93 29.15 -12.13
C GLN A 189 4.82 27.72 -12.65
N GLN A 190 5.63 26.79 -12.12
CA GLN A 190 5.53 25.36 -12.46
C GLN A 190 4.16 24.80 -12.10
N TRP A 191 3.61 25.17 -10.94
CA TRP A 191 2.30 24.71 -10.49
C TRP A 191 1.17 25.16 -11.42
N GLU A 192 1.18 26.44 -11.84
CA GLU A 192 0.22 26.99 -12.81
C GLU A 192 0.34 26.32 -14.19
N LEU A 193 1.55 25.89 -14.56
CA LEU A 193 1.83 25.09 -15.76
C LEU A 193 1.54 23.59 -15.59
N ARG A 194 0.90 23.18 -14.49
CA ARG A 194 0.56 21.78 -14.16
C ARG A 194 1.77 20.85 -14.10
N LYS A 195 2.89 21.34 -13.56
CA LYS A 195 4.08 20.56 -13.23
C LYS A 195 4.20 20.44 -11.70
N PRO A 196 3.52 19.46 -11.08
CA PRO A 196 3.41 19.36 -9.63
C PRO A 196 4.61 18.65 -8.97
N SER A 197 5.65 18.28 -9.72
CA SER A 197 6.78 17.48 -9.22
C SER A 197 7.56 18.15 -8.10
N GLY A 198 7.61 19.49 -8.09
CA GLY A 198 8.25 20.26 -7.01
C GLY A 198 7.46 20.28 -5.70
N GLY A 199 6.22 19.81 -5.69
CA GLY A 199 5.39 19.73 -4.49
C GLY A 199 5.08 21.09 -3.85
N CYS A 200 4.87 21.05 -2.54
CA CYS A 200 4.47 22.19 -1.73
C CYS A 200 5.38 22.34 -0.51
N ILE A 201 5.41 23.55 0.04
CA ILE A 201 6.11 23.88 1.28
C ILE A 201 5.17 24.54 2.29
N ARG A 202 5.51 24.43 3.57
CA ARG A 202 4.75 25.10 4.64
C ARG A 202 4.79 26.61 4.43
N ARG A 203 3.65 27.27 4.61
CA ARG A 203 3.57 28.74 4.59
C ARG A 203 4.30 29.37 5.78
N THR A 204 4.23 28.70 6.91
CA THR A 204 4.83 29.14 8.17
C THR A 204 5.80 28.09 8.68
N ARG A 205 6.99 28.52 9.10
CA ARG A 205 8.00 27.64 9.68
C ARG A 205 7.53 27.11 11.03
N LEU A 206 7.75 25.81 11.28
CA LEU A 206 7.46 25.17 12.56
C LEU A 206 8.33 25.74 13.68
N SER A 207 7.77 25.85 14.88
CA SER A 207 8.50 26.23 16.11
C SER A 207 8.81 25.03 17.00
N CYS A 208 8.38 23.83 16.62
CA CYS A 208 8.36 22.60 17.42
C CYS A 208 7.44 22.71 18.65
N SER A 209 7.74 23.63 19.55
CA SER A 209 6.89 23.96 20.70
C SER A 209 5.70 24.81 20.24
N GLY A 210 4.50 24.36 20.60
CA GLY A 210 3.24 25.02 20.25
C GLY A 210 2.71 24.68 18.86
N ASP A 211 3.41 23.86 18.07
CA ASP A 211 2.87 23.36 16.79
C ASP A 211 1.56 22.58 17.02
N SER A 212 0.74 22.51 15.98
CA SER A 212 -0.54 21.81 15.97
C SER A 212 -0.67 20.92 14.73
N PHE A 213 -1.81 20.26 14.56
CA PHE A 213 -2.06 19.39 13.42
C PHE A 213 -3.31 19.79 12.64
N THR A 214 -3.21 19.68 11.31
CA THR A 214 -4.39 19.64 10.46
C THR A 214 -4.78 18.19 10.20
N ARG A 215 -6.06 17.85 10.40
CA ARG A 215 -6.60 16.52 10.13
C ARG A 215 -7.06 16.46 8.68
N MET A 216 -6.38 15.63 7.89
CA MET A 216 -6.74 15.30 6.52
C MET A 216 -7.51 13.98 6.51
N LYS A 217 -8.71 13.97 5.92
CA LYS A 217 -9.59 12.80 5.89
C LYS A 217 -9.43 12.03 4.58
N ASN A 218 -9.84 10.76 4.60
CA ASN A 218 -9.97 9.92 3.41
C ASN A 218 -8.67 9.71 2.62
N MET A 219 -7.54 9.71 3.32
CA MET A 219 -6.22 9.64 2.71
C MET A 219 -5.74 8.20 2.51
N LYS A 220 -5.05 7.98 1.39
CA LYS A 220 -4.00 6.97 1.27
C LYS A 220 -2.81 7.48 2.08
N LEU A 221 -2.37 6.73 3.09
CA LEU A 221 -1.25 7.16 3.96
C LEU A 221 0.04 7.34 3.13
N PRO A 222 0.93 8.28 3.50
CA PRO A 222 2.18 8.55 2.77
C PRO A 222 3.12 7.35 2.70
N ASP A 223 4.11 7.39 1.81
CA ASP A 223 5.21 6.40 1.76
C ASP A 223 5.82 6.18 3.16
N THR A 224 6.06 4.93 3.55
CA THR A 224 6.46 4.58 4.92
C THR A 224 7.97 4.46 5.10
N THR A 225 8.80 4.87 4.11
CA THR A 225 10.27 4.78 4.16
C THR A 225 10.83 5.36 5.47
N MET A 226 10.35 6.54 5.85
CA MET A 226 10.79 7.26 7.04
C MET A 226 9.75 7.25 8.17
N ALA A 227 8.88 6.25 8.15
CA ALA A 227 7.87 6.05 9.16
C ALA A 227 8.34 5.10 10.28
N THR A 228 7.86 5.37 11.50
CA THR A 228 7.96 4.46 12.64
C THR A 228 6.56 4.05 13.07
N VAL A 229 6.44 2.84 13.62
CA VAL A 229 5.16 2.29 14.08
C VAL A 229 5.26 1.82 15.53
N ASP A 230 4.25 2.15 16.32
CA ASP A 230 3.99 1.59 17.64
C ASP A 230 2.52 1.21 17.73
N ARG A 231 2.22 -0.08 17.68
CA ARG A 231 0.84 -0.60 17.71
C ARG A 231 0.21 -0.61 19.11
N SER A 232 0.98 -0.28 20.16
CA SER A 232 0.53 -0.41 21.56
C SER A 232 -0.17 0.84 22.11
N ILE A 233 -0.04 1.98 21.42
CA ILE A 233 -0.55 3.27 21.90
C ILE A 233 -1.76 3.75 21.09
N ASP A 234 -2.52 4.67 21.69
CA ASP A 234 -3.66 5.31 21.05
C ASP A 234 -3.27 6.60 20.29
N VAL A 235 -4.26 7.18 19.60
CA VAL A 235 -4.09 8.39 18.79
C VAL A 235 -3.65 9.61 19.63
N LYS A 236 -4.05 9.71 20.90
CA LYS A 236 -3.74 10.86 21.76
C LYS A 236 -2.29 10.82 22.21
N GLU A 237 -1.81 9.64 22.60
CA GLU A 237 -0.40 9.44 22.91
C GLU A 237 0.46 9.56 21.65
N CYS A 238 -0.05 9.15 20.48
CA CYS A 238 0.62 9.35 19.19
C CYS A 238 0.83 10.84 18.87
N GLU A 239 -0.20 11.67 19.06
CA GLU A 239 -0.13 13.12 18.91
C GLU A 239 0.93 13.73 19.84
N LYS A 240 0.89 13.36 21.13
CA LYS A 240 1.86 13.83 22.13
C LYS A 240 3.29 13.45 21.76
N ARG A 241 3.53 12.22 21.32
CA ARG A 241 4.85 11.77 20.87
C ARG A 241 5.33 12.56 19.66
N CYS A 242 4.46 12.75 18.66
CA CYS A 242 4.80 13.55 17.49
C CYS A 242 5.10 15.02 17.84
N LEU A 243 4.36 15.64 18.77
CA LEU A 243 4.68 16.99 19.24
C LEU A 243 6.04 17.06 19.94
N SER A 244 6.38 16.04 20.74
CA SER A 244 7.64 15.98 21.47
C SER A 244 8.86 15.77 20.58
N ASP A 245 8.68 15.18 19.39
CA ASP A 245 9.74 15.00 18.39
C ASP A 245 9.69 16.13 17.35
N CYS A 246 10.64 17.06 17.39
CA CYS A 246 10.69 18.19 16.44
C CYS A 246 10.86 17.78 14.97
N ASN A 247 11.27 16.53 14.69
CA ASN A 247 11.38 16.02 13.33
C ASN A 247 10.09 15.37 12.82
N CYS A 248 9.10 15.12 13.69
CA CYS A 248 7.83 14.56 13.28
C CYS A 248 7.09 15.53 12.36
N THR A 249 6.70 15.06 11.17
CA THR A 249 5.97 15.86 10.17
C THR A 249 4.50 15.48 10.07
N ALA A 250 4.13 14.23 10.39
CA ALA A 250 2.75 13.77 10.47
C ALA A 250 2.61 12.50 11.33
N PHE A 251 1.39 12.19 11.73
CA PHE A 251 1.03 10.91 12.34
C PHE A 251 -0.34 10.39 11.91
N ALA A 252 -0.59 9.10 12.12
CA ALA A 252 -1.87 8.44 11.86
C ALA A 252 -2.03 7.18 12.75
N ASN A 253 -3.25 6.63 12.81
CA ASN A 253 -3.46 5.29 13.37
C ASN A 253 -2.77 4.21 12.52
N ALA A 254 -2.36 3.10 13.13
CA ALA A 254 -1.78 1.97 12.40
C ALA A 254 -2.84 0.94 11.96
N ASP A 255 -3.98 0.93 12.64
CA ASP A 255 -5.13 0.07 12.36
C ASP A 255 -6.42 0.90 12.47
N ILE A 256 -7.35 0.75 11.53
CA ILE A 256 -8.60 1.53 11.52
C ILE A 256 -9.77 0.85 12.21
N ARG A 257 -9.62 -0.42 12.61
CA ARG A 257 -10.67 -1.17 13.30
C ARG A 257 -10.94 -0.55 14.68
N ASP A 258 -12.15 -0.79 15.19
CA ASP A 258 -12.56 -0.41 16.56
C ASP A 258 -12.37 1.07 16.91
N GLY A 259 -12.49 1.96 15.91
CA GLY A 259 -12.33 3.41 16.09
C GLY A 259 -10.89 3.91 15.94
N GLY A 260 -9.95 3.03 15.62
CA GLY A 260 -8.57 3.36 15.30
C GLY A 260 -7.61 3.12 16.46
N THR A 261 -6.54 2.37 16.21
CA THR A 261 -5.51 2.05 17.20
C THR A 261 -4.11 2.06 16.60
N GLY A 262 -3.10 2.10 17.47
CA GLY A 262 -1.70 2.19 17.09
C GLY A 262 -1.31 3.57 16.59
N CYS A 263 -0.02 3.74 16.37
CA CYS A 263 0.58 5.01 15.99
C CYS A 263 1.59 4.79 14.88
N VAL A 264 1.46 5.56 13.80
CA VAL A 264 2.45 5.69 12.75
C VAL A 264 2.92 7.14 12.74
N ILE A 265 4.23 7.36 12.82
CA ILE A 265 4.86 8.68 12.83
C ILE A 265 5.78 8.79 11.63
N TRP A 266 5.63 9.85 10.85
CA TRP A 266 6.52 10.19 9.74
C TRP A 266 7.51 11.29 10.13
N THR A 267 8.71 11.18 9.58
CA THR A 267 9.73 12.23 9.58
C THR A 267 10.10 12.58 8.15
N GLY A 268 10.54 13.82 7.90
CA GLY A 268 10.85 14.28 6.56
C GLY A 268 9.62 14.47 5.68
N ASP A 269 9.80 14.31 4.37
CA ASP A 269 8.79 14.63 3.37
C ASP A 269 7.67 13.60 3.30
N LEU A 270 6.45 14.11 3.04
CA LEU A 270 5.24 13.29 2.91
C LEU A 270 4.93 13.11 1.42
N GLU A 271 5.06 11.89 0.93
CA GLU A 271 5.07 11.57 -0.50
C GLU A 271 4.03 10.51 -0.89
N ASP A 272 3.67 10.49 -2.17
CA ASP A 272 2.76 9.53 -2.79
C ASP A 272 1.36 9.44 -2.14
N ILE A 273 0.73 10.60 -1.94
CA ILE A 273 -0.55 10.70 -1.25
C ILE A 273 -1.66 10.99 -2.25
N ARG A 274 -2.80 10.35 -2.04
CA ARG A 274 -4.05 10.67 -2.73
C ARG A 274 -5.20 10.61 -1.76
N THR A 275 -6.31 11.25 -2.12
CA THR A 275 -7.57 11.15 -1.40
C THR A 275 -8.55 10.22 -2.12
N TYR A 276 -9.52 9.74 -1.37
CA TYR A 276 -10.68 8.98 -1.83
C TYR A 276 -11.96 9.71 -1.46
N HIS A 277 -13.05 9.44 -2.19
CA HIS A 277 -14.35 10.06 -1.89
C HIS A 277 -14.95 9.57 -0.57
N ALA A 278 -14.89 8.27 -0.31
CA ALA A 278 -15.54 7.63 0.84
C ALA A 278 -14.60 6.73 1.68
N GLU A 279 -13.50 6.28 1.10
CA GLU A 279 -12.57 5.33 1.73
C GLU A 279 -11.33 6.06 2.26
N GLY A 280 -10.29 5.32 2.65
CA GLY A 280 -9.04 5.88 3.19
C GLY A 280 -9.05 6.03 4.70
N GLN A 281 -8.13 6.85 5.21
CA GLN A 281 -7.89 7.03 6.64
C GLN A 281 -7.54 8.48 6.97
N ASP A 282 -7.69 8.88 8.23
CA ASP A 282 -7.17 10.15 8.73
C ASP A 282 -5.63 10.19 8.75
N LEU A 283 -5.07 11.33 8.34
CA LEU A 283 -3.67 11.71 8.46
C LEU A 283 -3.59 13.08 9.14
N TYR A 284 -2.77 13.20 10.18
CA TYR A 284 -2.60 14.43 10.95
C TYR A 284 -1.26 15.05 10.58
N VAL A 285 -1.28 16.18 9.86
CA VAL A 285 -0.06 16.83 9.34
C VAL A 285 0.30 18.02 10.22
N ARG A 286 1.57 18.09 10.65
CA ARG A 286 2.07 19.13 11.56
C ARG A 286 2.16 20.49 10.88
N LEU A 287 1.61 21.51 11.55
CA LEU A 287 1.59 22.92 11.17
C LEU A 287 2.02 23.80 12.35
N ALA A 288 2.49 25.00 12.04
CA ALA A 288 2.66 26.04 13.05
C ALA A 288 1.28 26.46 13.60
N ALA A 289 1.24 26.90 14.86
CA ALA A 289 0.04 27.50 15.47
C ALA A 289 -0.41 28.79 14.77
#